data_AF-A0A2S7KYI6-F1
#
_entry.id   AF-A0A2S7KYI6-F1
#
_cell.length_a   1.000
_cell.length_b   1.000
_cell.length_c   1.000
_cell.angle_alpha   90.00
_cell.angle_beta   90.00
_cell.angle_gamma   90.00
#
_symmetry.space_group_name_H-M   'P 1'
#
loop_
_entity.id
_entity.type
_entity.pdbx_description
1 polymer ?
#
loop_
_entity_poly.entity_id
_entity_poly.type
_entity_poly.pdbx_seq_one_letter_code
_entity_poly.pdbx_strand_id
1 'polypeptide(L)'
;MKKRNRNYSTSFKQKALELSYARGHVKQVCEELDIPYSLLHRWRRESQDYGKNSFPVRGVPKLTDEQKEIALLKKQLKDISEEHEILKKGVSIFSKSDRKNLGS
;
A
#
# COMPACT_ATOMS: atom_id res chain seq x y z
N MET A 1 -22.35 22.62 -11.88
CA MET A 1 -21.15 23.31 -11.36
C MET A 1 -20.12 22.28 -10.91
N LYS A 2 -18.87 22.30 -11.41
CA LYS A 2 -17.80 21.39 -10.94
C LYS A 2 -17.46 21.70 -9.48
N LYS A 3 -17.67 20.76 -8.56
CA LYS A 3 -17.15 20.87 -7.18
C LYS A 3 -15.63 21.00 -7.27
N ARG A 4 -15.09 22.12 -6.79
CA ARG A 4 -13.64 22.30 -6.64
C ARG A 4 -13.17 21.34 -5.55
N ASN A 5 -12.37 20.34 -5.93
CA ASN A 5 -11.75 19.45 -4.96
C ASN A 5 -10.68 20.24 -4.21
N ARG A 6 -10.93 20.54 -2.93
CA ARG A 6 -9.92 21.10 -2.04
C ARG A 6 -8.90 20.01 -1.73
N ASN A 7 -7.65 20.23 -2.11
CA ASN A 7 -6.54 19.33 -1.79
C ASN A 7 -5.92 19.77 -0.47
N TYR A 8 -5.91 18.88 0.52
CA TYR A 8 -5.25 19.11 1.81
C TYR A 8 -3.96 18.32 1.88
N SER A 9 -2.92 18.91 2.46
CA SER A 9 -1.64 18.23 2.72
C SER A 9 -1.82 17.10 3.73
N THR A 10 -0.93 16.10 3.70
CA THR A 10 -0.94 15.00 4.66
C THR A 10 -0.77 15.49 6.09
N SER A 11 0.13 16.46 6.32
CA SER A 11 0.35 17.07 7.64
C SER A 11 -0.89 17.77 8.17
N PHE A 12 -1.64 18.46 7.31
CA PHE A 12 -2.91 19.09 7.69
C PHE A 12 -3.95 18.05 8.12
N LYS A 13 -4.10 16.97 7.35
CA LYS A 13 -5.06 15.89 7.67
C LYS A 13 -4.73 15.21 8.99
N GLN A 14 -3.45 14.96 9.27
CA GLN A 14 -3.00 14.38 10.53
C GLN A 14 -3.31 15.29 11.73
N LYS A 15 -2.98 16.58 11.64
CA LYS A 15 -3.30 17.55 12.70
C LYS A 15 -4.81 17.69 12.91
N ALA A 16 -5.59 17.71 11.84
CA ALA A 16 -7.05 17.78 11.94
C ALA A 16 -7.64 16.56 12.66
N LEU A 17 -7.08 15.35 12.42
CA LEU A 17 -7.48 14.15 13.13
C LEU A 17 -7.08 14.18 14.60
N GLU A 18 -5.83 14.54 14.90
CA GLU A 18 -5.33 14.65 16.27
C GLU A 18 -6.18 15.61 17.09
N LEU A 19 -6.45 16.80 16.56
CA LEU A 19 -7.32 17.79 17.18
C LEU A 19 -8.75 17.25 17.37
N SER A 20 -9.24 16.51 16.38
CA SER A 20 -10.54 15.87 16.44
C SER A 20 -10.63 14.86 17.58
N TYR A 21 -9.63 14.01 17.77
CA TYR A 21 -9.60 13.02 18.86
C TYR A 21 -9.38 13.68 20.23
N ALA A 22 -8.52 14.69 20.31
CA ALA A 22 -8.23 15.40 21.55
C ALA A 22 -9.45 16.15 22.11
N ARG A 23 -10.26 16.80 21.25
CA ARG A 23 -11.42 17.58 21.69
C ARG A 23 -12.73 16.81 21.76
N GLY A 24 -12.82 15.63 21.15
CA GLY A 24 -14.05 14.81 21.08
C GLY A 24 -15.17 15.38 20.18
N HIS A 25 -15.26 16.70 20.01
CA HIS A 25 -16.31 17.39 19.24
C HIS A 25 -15.91 17.65 17.78
N VAL A 26 -16.25 16.71 16.90
CA VAL A 26 -15.90 16.74 15.46
C VAL A 26 -16.47 17.98 14.75
N LYS A 27 -17.69 18.39 15.09
CA LYS A 27 -18.39 19.50 14.42
C LYS A 27 -17.66 20.84 14.62
N GLN A 28 -17.28 21.14 15.86
CA GLN A 28 -16.55 22.36 16.19
C GLN A 28 -15.18 22.41 15.51
N VAL A 29 -14.46 21.29 15.48
CA VAL A 29 -13.16 21.18 14.78
C VAL A 29 -13.32 21.40 13.27
N CYS A 30 -14.44 20.98 12.68
CA CYS A 30 -14.73 21.23 11.26
C CYS A 30 -14.98 22.71 10.97
N GLU A 31 -15.71 23.40 11.85
CA GLU A 31 -16.00 24.82 11.75
C GLU A 31 -14.72 25.67 11.89
N GLU A 32 -13.86 25.34 12.86
CA GLU A 32 -12.57 26.03 13.08
C GLU A 32 -11.59 25.86 11.91
N LEU A 33 -11.58 24.69 11.28
CA LEU A 33 -10.65 24.36 10.18
C LEU A 33 -11.22 24.65 8.79
N ASP A 34 -12.43 25.19 8.68
CA ASP A 34 -13.21 25.34 7.43
C ASP A 34 -13.20 24.07 6.56
N ILE A 35 -13.43 22.91 7.19
CA ILE A 35 -13.51 21.63 6.49
C ILE A 35 -14.91 21.02 6.59
N PRO A 36 -15.40 20.35 5.53
CA PRO A 36 -16.68 19.65 5.61
C PRO A 36 -16.66 18.53 6.65
N TYR A 37 -17.72 18.43 7.45
CA TYR A 37 -17.88 17.36 8.44
C TYR A 37 -17.72 15.95 7.87
N SER A 38 -18.33 15.71 6.71
CA SER A 38 -18.23 14.42 6.00
C SER A 38 -16.80 14.06 5.61
N LEU A 39 -15.95 15.05 5.39
CA LEU A 39 -14.54 14.86 5.05
C LEU A 39 -13.72 14.45 6.27
N LEU A 40 -13.90 15.12 7.42
CA LEU A 40 -13.20 14.76 8.65
C LEU A 40 -13.63 13.38 9.16
N HIS A 41 -14.94 13.06 9.04
CA HIS A 41 -15.45 11.73 9.37
C HIS A 41 -14.83 10.64 8.48
N ARG A 42 -14.67 10.91 7.17
CA ARG A 42 -13.97 9.99 6.27
C ARG A 42 -12.52 9.81 6.68
N TRP A 43 -11.81 10.88 7.02
CA TRP A 43 -10.43 10.79 7.48
C TRP A 43 -10.30 9.98 8.78
N ARG A 44 -11.26 10.08 9.70
CA ARG A 44 -11.27 9.27 10.93
C ARG A 44 -11.38 7.78 10.63
N ARG A 45 -12.32 7.39 9.76
CA ARG A 45 -12.44 5.99 9.33
C ARG A 45 -11.16 5.50 8.64
N GLU A 46 -10.66 6.28 7.68
CA GLU A 46 -9.40 5.94 7.01
C GLU A 46 -8.23 5.83 8.01
N SER A 47 -8.20 6.66 9.05
CA SER A 47 -7.22 6.58 10.16
C SER A 47 -7.35 5.32 11.00
N GLN A 48 -8.55 4.82 11.21
CA GLN A 48 -8.79 3.58 11.96
C GLN A 48 -8.38 2.36 11.13
N ASP A 49 -8.75 2.34 9.84
CA ASP A 49 -8.50 1.19 8.96
C ASP A 49 -7.03 1.05 8.57
N TYR A 50 -6.32 2.17 8.37
CA TYR A 50 -4.96 2.17 7.81
C TYR A 50 -3.90 2.81 8.73
N GLY A 51 -4.28 3.38 9.88
CA GLY A 51 -3.35 3.97 10.85
C GLY A 51 -2.43 5.04 10.25
N LYS A 52 -1.12 4.79 10.27
CA LYS A 52 -0.11 5.70 9.69
C LYS A 52 -0.17 5.74 8.15
N ASN A 53 -0.79 4.75 7.52
CA ASN A 53 -0.87 4.60 6.06
C ASN A 53 -2.13 5.24 5.45
N SER A 54 -2.95 5.93 6.24
CA SER A 54 -4.23 6.50 5.79
C SER A 54 -4.09 7.63 4.76
N PHE A 55 -2.92 8.30 4.75
CA PHE A 55 -2.62 9.41 3.87
C PHE A 55 -1.35 9.16 3.06
N PRO A 56 -1.36 8.20 2.13
CA PRO A 56 -0.19 7.94 1.29
C PRO A 56 0.08 9.11 0.36
N VAL A 57 1.35 9.22 -0.05
CA VAL A 57 1.76 10.12 -1.13
C VAL A 57 1.03 9.72 -2.41
N ARG A 58 0.69 10.72 -3.24
CA ARG A 58 -0.05 10.51 -4.48
C ARG A 58 0.65 9.46 -5.36
N GLY A 59 -0.09 8.42 -5.76
CA GLY A 59 0.43 7.31 -6.58
C GLY A 59 0.82 6.06 -5.79
N VAL A 60 0.87 6.12 -4.46
CA VAL A 60 1.12 4.94 -3.61
C VAL A 60 -0.22 4.34 -3.16
N PRO A 61 -0.43 3.01 -3.31
CA PRO A 61 -1.66 2.36 -2.85
C PRO A 61 -1.79 2.45 -1.32
N LYS A 62 -3.03 2.64 -0.84
CA LYS A 62 -3.36 2.54 0.58
C LYS A 62 -3.31 1.07 0.98
N LEU A 63 -2.21 0.68 1.62
CA LEU A 63 -2.02 -0.67 2.12
C LEU A 63 -1.81 -0.60 3.64
N THR A 64 -2.43 -1.52 4.37
CA THR A 64 -2.04 -1.80 5.76
C THR A 64 -0.61 -2.32 5.79
N ASP A 65 0.06 -2.28 6.94
CA ASP A 65 1.42 -2.80 7.04
C ASP A 65 1.47 -4.30 6.72
N GLU A 66 0.46 -5.06 7.15
CA GLU A 66 0.27 -6.47 6.78
C GLU A 66 0.13 -6.64 5.25
N GLN A 67 -0.66 -5.79 4.59
CA GLN A 67 -0.82 -5.88 3.13
C GLN A 67 0.48 -5.54 2.39
N LYS A 68 1.30 -4.62 2.91
CA LYS A 68 2.64 -4.34 2.35
C LYS A 68 3.55 -5.55 2.49
N GLU A 69 3.54 -6.20 3.65
CA GLU A 69 4.34 -7.39 3.91
C GLU A 69 3.92 -8.55 3.00
N ILE A 70 2.62 -8.79 2.87
CA ILE A 70 2.09 -9.79 1.92
C ILE A 70 2.54 -9.50 0.49
N ALA A 71 2.51 -8.24 0.06
CA ALA A 71 2.95 -7.86 -1.28
C ALA A 71 4.46 -8.10 -1.48
N LEU A 72 5.27 -7.80 -0.46
CA LEU A 72 6.71 -8.05 -0.48
C LEU A 72 7.02 -9.55 -0.55
N LEU A 73 6.39 -10.35 0.32
CA LEU A 73 6.57 -11.80 0.36
C LEU A 73 6.15 -12.47 -0.95
N LYS A 74 5.01 -12.05 -1.53
CA LYS A 74 4.58 -12.55 -2.85
C LYS A 74 5.58 -12.24 -3.95
N LYS A 75 6.21 -11.06 -3.91
CA LYS A 75 7.26 -10.70 -4.87
C LYS A 75 8.47 -11.60 -4.71
N GLN A 76 8.96 -11.79 -3.48
CA GLN A 76 10.10 -12.67 -3.21
C GLN A 76 9.84 -14.12 -3.64
N LEU A 77 8.65 -14.65 -3.35
CA LEU A 77 8.26 -15.99 -3.79
C LEU A 77 8.25 -16.11 -5.31
N LYS A 78 7.76 -15.08 -6.01
CA LYS A 78 7.77 -15.05 -7.48
C LYS A 78 9.19 -15.04 -8.02
N ASP A 79 10.06 -14.18 -7.51
CA ASP A 79 11.45 -14.06 -7.96
C ASP A 79 12.19 -15.40 -7.78
N ILE A 80 12.07 -16.03 -6.60
CA ILE A 80 12.66 -17.35 -6.32
C ILE A 80 12.07 -18.45 -7.21
N SER A 81 10.75 -18.42 -7.44
CA SER A 81 10.07 -19.37 -8.33
C SER A 81 10.60 -19.27 -9.76
N GLU A 82 10.82 -18.06 -10.26
CA GLU A 82 11.37 -17.81 -11.60
C GLU A 82 12.83 -18.29 -11.69
N GLU A 83 13.66 -17.97 -10.69
CA GLU A 83 15.05 -18.45 -10.61
C GLU A 83 15.13 -19.99 -10.60
N HIS A 84 14.28 -20.64 -9.81
CA HIS A 84 14.23 -22.09 -9.72
C HIS A 84 13.80 -22.74 -11.05
N GLU A 85 12.83 -22.15 -11.76
CA GLU A 85 12.44 -22.61 -13.09
C GLU A 85 13.55 -22.45 -14.13
N ILE A 86 14.34 -21.37 -14.05
CA ILE A 86 15.52 -21.18 -14.89
C ILE A 86 16.56 -22.28 -14.59
N LEU A 87 16.85 -22.55 -13.32
CA LEU A 87 17.79 -23.59 -12.91
C LEU A 87 17.33 -24.98 -13.36
N LYS A 88 16.05 -25.33 -13.18
CA LYS A 88 15.48 -26.59 -13.67
C LYS A 88 15.62 -26.74 -15.17
N LYS A 89 15.34 -25.69 -15.94
CA LYS A 89 15.52 -25.69 -17.40
C LYS A 89 16.98 -25.92 -17.77
N GLY A 90 17.91 -25.25 -17.09
CA GLY A 90 19.35 -25.47 -17.25
C GLY A 90 19.75 -26.93 -17.02
N VAL A 91 19.43 -27.50 -15.85
CA VAL A 91 19.73 -28.90 -15.50
C VAL A 91 19.15 -29.88 -16.52
N SER A 92 17.91 -29.67 -16.97
CA SER A 92 17.26 -30.51 -17.98
C SER A 92 17.99 -30.50 -19.33
N ILE A 93 18.54 -29.35 -19.73
CA ILE A 93 19.35 -29.22 -20.94
C ILE A 93 20.66 -29.99 -20.79
N PHE A 94 21.41 -29.77 -19.71
CA PHE A 94 22.69 -30.45 -19.48
C PHE A 94 22.54 -31.98 -19.39
N SER A 95 21.54 -32.47 -18.64
CA SER A 95 21.28 -33.91 -18.48
C SER A 95 20.87 -34.61 -19.79
N LYS A 96 20.25 -33.90 -20.74
CA LYS A 96 19.92 -34.45 -22.07
C LYS A 96 21.14 -34.49 -23.00
N SER A 97 22.09 -33.58 -22.84
CA SER A 97 23.32 -33.52 -23.62
C SER A 97 24.27 -34.68 -23.29
N ASP A 98 24.41 -35.05 -22.01
CA ASP A 98 25.25 -36.18 -21.59
C ASP A 98 24.78 -37.52 -22.17
N ARG A 99 23.46 -37.72 -22.29
CA ARG A 99 22.91 -38.95 -22.89
C ARG A 99 23.19 -39.11 -24.38
N LYS A 100 23.46 -38.04 -25.12
CA LYS A 100 23.78 -38.13 -26.55
C LYS A 100 25.25 -38.47 -26.82
N ASN A 101 26.15 -38.21 -25.87
CA ASN A 101 27.59 -38.40 -26.05
C ASN A 101 28.11 -39.77 -25.55
N LEU A 102 27.28 -40.58 -24.87
CA LEU A 102 27.65 -41.91 -24.37
C LEU A 102 27.30 -43.06 -25.35
N GLY A 103 26.96 -42.73 -26.60
CA GLY A 103 26.49 -43.69 -27.61
C GLY A 103 27.32 -43.74 -28.90
N SER A 104 28.60 -43.36 -28.88
CA SER A 104 29.55 -43.59 -29.98
C SER A 104 30.59 -44.64 -29.61
#